data_AF-A0A2Z5THS4-F1
#
_entry.id   AF-A0A2Z5THS4-F1
#
_cell.length_a   1.000
_cell.length_b   1.000
_cell.length_c   1.000
_cell.angle_alpha   90.00
_cell.angle_beta   90.00
_cell.angle_gamma   90.00
#
_symmetry.space_group_name_H-M   'P 1'
#
loop_
_entity.id
_entity.type
_entity.pdbx_description
1 polymer ?
#
loop_
_entity_poly.entity_id
_entity_poly.type
_entity_poly.pdbx_seq_one_letter_code
_entity_poly.pdbx_strand_id
1 'polypeptide(L)' 'MLRLTWYSAKLFFKGKLIRNPGYFYKQFALGFLIGLLLLVGLGKMEINLALAIAVSSLVTGMLMPFLLKDIKMQ' A
#
# COMPACT_ATOMS: atom_id res chain seq x y z
N MET A 1 18.42 -3.72 18.37
CA MET A 1 17.54 -3.63 17.18
C MET A 1 16.71 -2.34 17.12
N LEU A 2 16.13 -1.84 18.22
CA LEU A 2 15.33 -0.59 18.22
C LEU A 2 16.03 0.66 17.65
N ARG A 3 17.36 0.79 17.82
CA ARG A 3 18.11 1.91 17.23
C ARG A 3 18.08 1.89 15.70
N LEU A 4 18.18 0.71 15.08
CA LEU A 4 18.10 0.55 13.62
C LEU A 4 16.71 0.98 13.12
N THR A 5 15.66 0.54 13.80
CA THR A 5 14.28 0.96 13.49
C THR A 5 14.10 2.47 13.62
N TRP A 6 14.71 3.08 14.64
CA TRP A 6 14.66 4.53 14.86
C TRP A 6 15.42 5.32 13.79
N TYR A 7 16.61 4.85 13.38
CA TYR A 7 17.37 5.47 12.29
C TYR A 7 16.65 5.34 10.95
N SER A 8 16.08 4.18 10.62
CA SER A 8 15.27 3.99 9.42
C SER A 8 14.01 4.86 9.41
N ALA A 9 13.30 4.96 10.55
CA ALA A 9 12.15 5.86 10.67
C ALA A 9 12.56 7.32 10.45
N LYS A 10 13.66 7.77 11.06
CA LYS A 10 14.17 9.14 10.88
C LYS A 10 14.57 9.44 9.44
N LEU A 11 15.15 8.47 8.71
CA LEU A 11 15.46 8.62 7.28
C LEU A 11 14.19 8.60 6.40
N PHE A 12 13.18 7.80 6.77
CA PHE A 12 11.89 7.75 6.08
C PHE A 12 11.18 9.10 6.15
N PHE A 13 11.06 9.68 7.35
CA PHE A 13 10.47 11.02 7.55
C PHE A 13 11.28 12.14 6.88
N LYS A 14 12.60 11.96 6.70
CA LYS A 14 13.44 12.89 5.92
C LYS A 14 13.33 12.72 4.41
N GLY A 15 12.58 11.73 3.92
CA GLY A 15 12.46 11.42 2.49
C GLY A 15 13.74 10.90 1.85
N LYS A 16 14.76 10.53 2.64
CA LYS A 16 16.08 10.06 2.16
C LYS A 16 16.19 8.53 2.09
N LEU A 17 15.18 7.81 2.59
CA LEU A 17 15.21 6.34 2.60
C LEU A 17 14.86 5.75 1.22
N ILE A 18 13.95 6.40 0.50
CA ILE A 18 13.45 5.94 -0.80
C ILE A 18 14.06 6.83 -1.87
N ARG A 19 14.75 6.22 -2.85
CA ARG A 19 15.41 6.94 -3.95
C ARG A 19 14.46 7.83 -4.75
N ASN A 20 13.18 7.42 -4.85
CA ASN A 20 12.15 8.17 -5.56
C ASN A 20 10.83 8.19 -4.77
N PRO A 21 10.65 9.14 -3.82
CA PRO A 21 9.47 9.18 -2.97
C PRO A 21 8.18 9.42 -3.77
N GLY A 22 8.24 10.17 -4.88
CA GLY A 22 7.08 10.43 -5.72
C GLY A 22 6.53 9.16 -6.39
N TYR A 23 7.41 8.22 -6.76
CA TYR A 23 7.00 6.93 -7.31
C TYR A 23 6.27 6.06 -6.26
N PHE A 24 6.78 6.03 -5.03
CA PHE A 24 6.13 5.35 -3.90
C PHE A 24 4.71 5.86 -3.67
N TYR A 25 4.52 7.19 -3.57
CA TYR A 25 3.19 7.76 -3.35
C TYR A 25 2.23 7.49 -4.51
N LYS A 26 2.71 7.54 -5.76
CA LYS A 26 1.87 7.20 -6.92
C LYS A 26 1.39 5.76 -6.88
N GLN A 27 2.28 4.82 -6.59
CA GLN A 27 1.91 3.41 -6.51
C GLN A 27 1.04 3.10 -5.30
N PHE A 28 1.32 3.71 -4.15
CA PHE A 28 0.46 3.61 -2.98
C PHE A 28 -0.96 4.13 -3.28
N ALA A 29 -1.05 5.30 -3.92
CA ALA A 29 -2.33 5.87 -4.33
C ALA A 29 -3.08 4.96 -5.33
N LEU A 30 -2.37 4.36 -6.30
CA LEU A 30 -2.97 3.41 -7.25
C LEU A 30 -3.48 2.15 -6.55
N GLY A 31 -2.69 1.53 -5.67
CA GLY A 31 -3.12 0.37 -4.91
C GLY A 31 -4.33 0.68 -4.02
N PHE A 32 -4.30 1.83 -3.35
CA PHE A 32 -5.43 2.31 -2.55
C PHE A 32 -6.69 2.54 -3.39
N LEU A 33 -6.58 3.19 -4.56
CA LEU A 33 -7.69 3.41 -5.48
C LEU A 33 -8.30 2.10 -5.98
N ILE A 34 -7.46 1.12 -6.34
CA ILE A 34 -7.92 -0.20 -6.79
C ILE A 34 -8.68 -0.90 -5.67
N GLY A 35 -8.14 -0.90 -4.44
CA GLY A 35 -8.79 -1.50 -3.28
C GLY A 35 -10.14 -0.86 -2.94
N LEU A 36 -10.22 0.48 -3.02
CA LEU A 36 -11.44 1.24 -2.78
C LEU A 36 -12.51 0.96 -3.84
N LEU A 37 -12.11 0.93 -5.12
CA LEU A 37 -12.99 0.56 -6.23
C LEU A 37 -13.53 -0.87 -6.06
N LEU A 38 -12.68 -1.81 -5.67
CA LEU A 38 -13.09 -3.20 -5.40
C LEU A 38 -14.09 -3.28 -4.25
N LEU A 39 -13.81 -2.58 -3.14
CA LEU A 39 -14.68 -2.59 -1.96
C LEU A 39 -16.05 -1.96 -2.27
N VAL A 40 -16.08 -0.84 -2.98
CA VAL A 40 -17.34 -0.18 -3.40
C VAL A 40 -18.09 -1.05 -4.41
N GLY A 41 -17.39 -1.69 -5.35
CA GLY A 41 -18.00 -2.61 -6.32
C GLY A 41 -18.63 -3.83 -5.66
N LEU A 42 -17.92 -4.48 -4.75
CA LEU A 42 -18.41 -5.63 -3.97
C LEU A 42 -19.54 -5.23 -3.03
N GLY A 43 -19.48 -4.04 -2.43
CA GLY A 43 -20.53 -3.51 -1.56
C GLY A 43 -21.85 -3.24 -2.29
N LYS A 44 -21.80 -2.89 -3.59
CA LYS A 44 -23.02 -2.72 -4.42
C LYS A 44 -23.69 -4.05 -4.79
N MET A 45 -23.00 -5.17 -4.69
CA MET A 45 -23.55 -6.50 -4.98
C MET A 45 -24.29 -7.12 -3.79
N GLU A 46 -24.58 -6.35 -2.73
CA GLU A 46 -25.22 -6.81 -1.48
C GLU A 46 -24.51 -7.99 -0.81
N ILE A 47 -23.26 -8.25 -1.19
CA ILE A 47 -22.40 -9.24 -0.54
C ILE A 47 -22.15 -8.75 0.88
N ASN A 48 -22.15 -9.68 1.84
CA ASN A 48 -21.82 -9.39 3.23
C ASN A 48 -20.57 -8.49 3.30
N LEU A 49 -20.69 -7.33 3.94
CA LEU A 49 -19.63 -6.33 4.07
C LEU A 49 -18.33 -6.96 4.59
N ALA A 50 -18.41 -7.94 5.49
CA ALA A 50 -17.24 -8.65 5.99
C ALA A 50 -16.48 -9.40 4.87
N LEU A 51 -17.20 -10.06 3.96
CA LEU A 51 -16.61 -10.73 2.80
C LEU A 51 -16.05 -9.72 1.80
N ALA A 52 -16.78 -8.62 1.53
CA ALA A 52 -16.30 -7.55 0.65
C ALA A 52 -14.97 -6.96 1.13
N ILE A 53 -14.87 -6.67 2.44
CA ILE A 53 -13.64 -6.16 3.07
C ILE A 53 -12.52 -7.20 3.03
N ALA A 54 -12.84 -8.47 3.32
CA ALA A 54 -11.84 -9.54 3.29
C ALA A 54 -11.25 -9.72 1.89
N VAL A 55 -12.09 -9.76 0.85
CA VAL A 55 -11.65 -9.93 -0.53
C VAL A 55 -10.90 -8.69 -1.03
N SER A 56 -11.42 -7.48 -0.78
CA SER A 56 -10.76 -6.25 -1.22
C SER A 56 -9.39 -6.06 -0.54
N SER A 57 -9.28 -6.34 0.75
CA SER A 57 -8.01 -6.24 1.48
C SER A 57 -7.01 -7.29 1.04
N LEU A 58 -7.45 -8.53 0.77
CA LEU A 58 -6.59 -9.60 0.28
C LEU A 58 -6.06 -9.30 -1.12
N VAL A 59 -6.92 -8.85 -2.04
CA VAL A 59 -6.52 -8.47 -3.41
C VAL A 59 -5.57 -7.27 -3.38
N THR A 60 -5.88 -6.23 -2.59
CA THR A 60 -5.01 -5.05 -2.47
C THR A 60 -3.67 -5.41 -1.85
N GLY A 61 -3.67 -6.24 -0.81
CA GLY A 61 -2.47 -6.73 -0.14
C GLY A 61 -1.58 -7.57 -1.05
N MET A 62 -2.17 -8.41 -1.91
CA MET A 62 -1.45 -9.18 -2.92
C MET A 62 -0.89 -8.31 -4.04
N LEU A 63 -1.59 -7.25 -4.45
CA LEU A 63 -1.11 -6.32 -5.49
C LEU A 63 0.02 -5.40 -5.00
N MET A 64 0.01 -5.05 -3.71
CA MET A 64 1.00 -4.16 -3.10
C MET A 64 2.47 -4.54 -3.35
N PRO A 65 2.92 -5.81 -3.16
CA PRO A 65 4.31 -6.20 -3.44
C PRO A 65 4.68 -6.12 -4.93
N PHE A 66 3.72 -6.31 -5.84
CA PHE A 66 3.97 -6.17 -7.28
C PHE A 66 4.04 -4.71 -7.71
N LEU A 67 3.17 -3.85 -7.19
CA LEU A 67 3.27 -2.41 -7.40
C LEU A 67 4.61 -1.91 -6.86
N LEU A 68 4.94 -2.21 -5.61
CA LEU A 68 6.11 -1.69 -4.93
C LEU A 68 7.46 -2.33 -5.37
N LYS A 69 7.45 -3.20 -6.38
CA LYS A 69 8.60 -4.01 -6.81
C LYS A 69 9.82 -3.17 -7.23
N ASP A 70 9.60 -1.98 -7.79
CA ASP A 70 10.67 -1.11 -8.30
C ASP A 70 11.19 -0.10 -7.28
N ILE A 71 10.73 -0.16 -6.02
CA ILE A 71 11.23 0.72 -4.97
C ILE A 71 12.63 0.28 -4.54
N LYS A 72 13.61 1.05 -5.01
CA LYS A 72 14.99 0.94 -4.57
C LYS A 72 15.19 1.81 -3.32
N MET A 73 15.71 1.20 -2.26
CA MET A 73 16.26 1.93 -1.12
C MET A 73 17.54 2.64 -1.56
N GLN A 74 17.80 3.80 -0.94
CA GLN A 74 19.05 4.55 -1.14
C GLN A 74 20.17 4.05 -0.24
#